data_AF-A0A078GCZ5-F1
#
_entry.id   AF-A0A078GCZ5-F1
#
_cell.length_a   1.000
_cell.length_b   1.000
_cell.length_c   1.000
_cell.angle_alpha   90.00
_cell.angle_beta   90.00
_cell.angle_gamma   90.00
#
_symmetry.space_group_name_H-M   'P 1'
#
loop_
_entity.id
_entity.type
_entity.pdbx_description
1 polymer ?
#
loop_
_entity_poly.entity_id
_entity_poly.type
_entity_poly.pdbx_seq_one_letter_code
_entity_poly.pdbx_strand_id
1 'polypeptide(L)'
;MSHLPMDIVEEILFRVPAISLKRLGSTCKRWKSLFKDHRFTDKHFLKAAKQSLVLRFSGYTQATPMVAGAAVAAAAIAGRYGIHSWQAFKARPIVPRMRMFYEGGFQAALTRREAALILGVRERVVAEKVKEAHRRVMVANHPDAGGSHYLAS
;
A
#
# COMPACT_ATOMS: atom_id res chain seq x y z
N MET A 1 30.55 55.56 -16.84
CA MET A 1 29.90 54.99 -18.05
C MET A 1 28.47 55.47 -18.11
N SER A 2 28.32 56.72 -18.49
CA SER A 2 27.06 57.45 -18.65
C SER A 2 26.65 57.39 -20.12
N HIS A 3 25.39 57.01 -20.38
CA HIS A 3 24.70 56.93 -21.69
C HIS A 3 24.84 55.64 -22.51
N LEU A 4 24.67 54.47 -21.89
CA LEU A 4 24.25 53.26 -22.64
C LEU A 4 22.78 52.97 -22.31
N PRO A 5 21.89 52.77 -23.31
CA PRO A 5 20.49 52.48 -23.06
C PRO A 5 20.33 51.14 -22.32
N MET A 6 19.46 51.14 -21.30
CA MET A 6 19.22 49.97 -20.43
C MET A 6 18.75 48.75 -21.24
N ASP A 7 18.03 48.97 -22.34
CA ASP A 7 17.47 47.92 -23.18
C ASP A 7 18.56 47.04 -23.82
N ILE A 8 19.67 47.64 -24.26
CA ILE A 8 20.81 46.91 -24.84
C ILE A 8 21.54 46.10 -23.76
N VAL A 9 21.64 46.67 -22.56
CA VAL A 9 22.26 45.99 -21.42
C VAL A 9 21.45 44.76 -21.02
N GLU A 10 20.12 44.87 -20.96
CA GLU A 10 19.25 43.74 -20.68
C GLU A 10 19.39 42.62 -21.72
N GLU A 11 19.51 42.95 -23.00
CA GLU A 11 19.73 41.96 -24.08
C GLU A 11 21.05 41.19 -23.89
N ILE A 12 22.13 41.89 -23.54
CA ILE A 12 23.43 41.26 -23.28
C ILE A 12 23.35 40.35 -22.05
N LEU A 13 22.75 40.80 -20.95
CA LEU A 13 22.61 39.98 -19.75
C LEU A 13 21.73 38.75 -19.98
N PHE A 14 20.75 38.83 -20.88
CA PHE A 14 19.89 37.70 -21.24
C PHE A 14 20.63 36.57 -22.01
N ARG A 15 21.81 36.86 -22.57
CA ARG A 15 22.72 35.86 -23.16
C ARG A 15 23.71 35.27 -22.15
N VAL A 16 23.95 35.93 -21.02
CA VAL A 16 24.95 35.50 -20.03
C VAL A 16 24.32 34.56 -18.99
N PRO A 17 24.97 33.43 -18.62
CA PRO A 17 24.46 32.51 -17.61
C PRO A 17 24.25 33.15 -16.23
N ALA A 18 23.17 32.73 -15.53
CA ALA A 18 22.74 33.33 -14.26
C ALA A 18 23.82 33.23 -13.14
N ILE A 19 24.69 32.23 -13.23
CA ILE A 19 25.79 31.99 -12.29
C ILE A 19 26.83 33.13 -12.35
N SER A 20 27.17 33.59 -13.56
CA SER A 20 28.10 34.71 -13.78
C SER A 20 27.47 36.05 -13.41
N LEU A 21 26.15 36.20 -13.61
CA LEU A 21 25.41 37.41 -13.24
C LEU A 21 25.35 37.64 -11.72
N LYS A 22 25.23 36.57 -10.92
CA LYS A 22 25.31 36.65 -9.45
C LYS A 22 26.63 37.25 -8.98
N ARG A 23 27.74 36.97 -9.67
CA ARG A 23 29.08 37.54 -9.38
C ARG A 23 29.21 38.99 -9.85
N LEU A 24 28.51 39.38 -10.92
CA LEU A 24 28.54 40.77 -11.41
C LEU A 24 27.77 41.72 -10.49
N GLY A 25 26.69 41.25 -9.85
CA GLY A 25 25.87 42.02 -8.93
C GLY A 25 26.58 42.49 -7.66
N SER A 26 27.72 41.91 -7.30
CA SER A 26 28.53 42.37 -6.16
C SER A 26 29.45 43.54 -6.49
N THR A 27 29.63 43.88 -7.78
CA THR A 27 30.59 44.90 -8.22
C THR A 27 30.04 46.33 -8.15
N CYS A 28 28.73 46.54 -8.34
CA CYS A 28 28.12 47.88 -8.24
C CYS A 28 26.63 47.85 -7.86
N LYS A 29 26.20 48.85 -7.08
CA LYS A 29 24.83 49.00 -6.53
C LYS A 29 23.75 49.01 -7.62
N ARG A 30 24.05 49.54 -8.80
CA ARG A 30 23.12 49.62 -9.94
C ARG A 30 22.78 48.24 -10.51
N TRP A 31 23.78 47.38 -10.71
CA TRP A 31 23.58 45.98 -11.14
C TRP A 31 22.84 45.17 -10.07
N LYS A 32 23.17 45.40 -8.79
CA LYS A 32 22.46 44.79 -7.68
C LYS A 32 20.97 45.16 -7.64
N SER A 33 20.61 46.37 -8.05
CA SER A 33 19.20 46.80 -8.17
C SER A 33 18.50 46.09 -9.34
N LEU A 34 19.15 46.03 -10.51
CA LEU A 34 18.61 45.36 -11.69
C LEU A 34 18.38 43.85 -11.46
N PHE A 35 19.28 43.18 -10.76
CA PHE A 35 19.13 41.76 -10.42
C PHE A 35 18.08 41.49 -9.32
N LYS A 36 17.56 42.52 -8.67
CA LYS A 36 16.43 42.40 -7.72
C LYS A 36 15.07 42.60 -8.39
N ASP A 37 15.03 43.10 -9.62
CA ASP A 37 13.77 43.24 -10.35
C ASP A 37 13.22 41.86 -10.72
N HIS A 38 12.05 41.54 -10.17
CA HIS A 38 11.43 40.21 -10.33
C HIS A 38 11.19 39.85 -11.81
N ARG A 39 10.90 40.86 -12.65
CA ARG A 39 10.65 40.69 -14.08
C ARG A 39 11.89 40.20 -14.84
N PHE A 40 13.08 40.61 -14.38
CA PHE A 40 14.35 40.18 -14.96
C PHE A 40 14.71 38.78 -14.46
N THR A 41 14.57 38.53 -13.16
CA THR A 41 14.86 37.22 -12.57
C THR A 41 13.99 36.13 -13.18
N ASP A 42 12.67 36.34 -13.29
CA ASP A 42 11.76 35.29 -13.75
C ASP A 42 12.02 34.90 -15.20
N LYS A 43 12.22 35.88 -16.09
CA LYS A 43 12.52 35.62 -17.51
C LYS A 43 13.88 34.91 -17.70
N HIS A 44 14.88 35.26 -16.89
CA HIS A 44 16.23 34.67 -16.98
C HIS A 44 16.28 33.24 -16.40
N PHE A 45 15.66 33.03 -15.23
CA PHE A 45 15.61 31.72 -14.58
C PHE A 45 14.76 30.72 -15.35
N LEU A 46 13.65 31.12 -15.96
CA LEU A 46 12.83 30.23 -16.79
C LEU A 46 13.60 29.71 -18.01
N LYS A 47 14.45 30.54 -18.62
CA LYS A 47 15.29 30.15 -19.75
C LYS A 47 16.43 29.23 -19.31
N ALA A 48 17.05 29.50 -18.15
CA ALA A 48 18.07 28.65 -17.56
C ALA A 48 17.52 27.27 -17.12
N ALA A 49 16.32 27.24 -16.55
CA ALA A 49 15.63 26.01 -16.15
C ALA A 49 15.37 25.12 -17.38
N LYS A 50 14.87 25.70 -18.48
CA LYS A 50 14.66 25.00 -19.75
C LYS A 50 15.96 24.42 -20.32
N GLN A 51 17.05 25.18 -20.33
CA GLN A 51 18.36 24.69 -20.79
C GLN A 51 18.92 23.58 -19.89
N SER A 52 18.75 23.69 -18.56
CA SER A 52 19.20 22.66 -17.62
C SER A 52 18.40 21.35 -17.73
N LEU A 53 17.10 21.45 -18.05
CA LEU A 53 16.24 20.30 -18.25
C LEU A 53 16.65 19.52 -19.50
N VAL A 54 16.95 20.23 -20.61
CA VAL A 54 17.42 19.63 -21.87
C VAL A 54 18.75 18.89 -21.68
N LEU A 55 19.70 19.47 -20.95
CA LEU A 55 20.97 18.81 -20.61
C LEU A 55 20.77 17.59 -19.69
N ARG A 56 19.83 17.67 -18.75
CA ARG A 56 19.47 16.53 -17.90
C ARG A 56 18.81 15.43 -18.70
N PHE A 57 17.99 15.72 -19.71
CA PHE A 57 17.43 14.70 -20.61
C PHE A 57 18.49 14.08 -21.53
N SER A 58 19.49 14.85 -21.97
CA SER A 58 20.55 14.34 -22.86
C SER A 58 21.60 13.47 -22.17
N GLY A 59 21.78 13.58 -20.84
CA GLY A 59 22.75 12.79 -20.07
C GLY A 59 22.22 11.42 -19.59
N TYR A 60 20.93 11.13 -19.75
CA TYR A 60 20.32 9.87 -19.30
C TYR A 60 20.47 8.73 -20.30
N THR A 61 20.79 8.99 -21.56
CA THR A 61 20.64 8.04 -22.67
C THR A 61 21.75 6.99 -22.77
N GLN A 62 22.89 7.15 -22.09
CA GLN A 62 24.03 6.24 -22.28
C GLN A 62 24.10 5.07 -21.29
N ALA A 63 23.42 5.14 -20.13
CA ALA A 63 23.43 4.10 -19.08
C ALA A 63 22.04 3.50 -18.77
N THR A 64 20.99 3.92 -19.48
CA THR A 64 19.59 3.60 -19.15
C THR A 64 19.09 2.20 -19.52
N PRO A 65 19.55 1.47 -20.56
CA PRO A 65 18.84 0.26 -20.97
C PRO A 65 18.98 -0.89 -19.96
N MET A 66 20.15 -1.04 -19.32
CA MET A 66 20.33 -2.06 -18.27
C MET A 66 19.58 -1.71 -16.98
N VAL A 67 19.59 -0.43 -16.57
CA VAL A 67 18.87 0.02 -15.37
C VAL A 67 17.36 -0.09 -15.57
N ALA A 68 16.85 0.32 -16.73
CA ALA A 68 15.45 0.16 -17.11
C ALA A 68 15.05 -1.32 -17.16
N GLY A 69 15.89 -2.17 -17.77
CA GLY A 69 15.66 -3.62 -17.82
C GLY A 69 15.64 -4.27 -16.43
N ALA A 70 16.58 -3.93 -15.56
CA ALA A 70 16.63 -4.41 -14.19
C ALA A 70 15.41 -3.97 -13.38
N ALA A 71 14.96 -2.72 -13.54
CA ALA A 71 13.77 -2.21 -12.87
C ALA A 71 12.49 -2.94 -13.29
N VAL A 72 12.30 -3.19 -14.60
CA VAL A 72 11.16 -3.95 -15.12
C VAL A 72 11.19 -5.40 -14.63
N ALA A 73 12.37 -6.05 -14.66
CA ALA A 73 12.53 -7.41 -14.17
C ALA A 73 12.23 -7.54 -12.67
N ALA A 74 12.73 -6.60 -11.85
CA ALA A 74 12.46 -6.58 -10.41
C ALA A 74 10.96 -6.40 -10.12
N ALA A 75 10.29 -5.47 -10.82
CA ALA A 75 8.85 -5.26 -10.67
C ALA A 75 8.03 -6.50 -11.05
N ALA A 76 8.40 -7.20 -12.12
CA ALA A 76 7.74 -8.42 -12.56
C ALA A 76 7.88 -9.56 -11.53
N ILE A 77 9.08 -9.75 -10.97
CA ILE A 77 9.33 -10.78 -9.93
C ILE A 77 8.52 -10.48 -8.67
N ALA A 78 8.55 -9.24 -8.19
CA ALA A 78 7.78 -8.82 -7.02
C ALA A 78 6.26 -9.01 -7.23
N GLY A 79 5.74 -8.63 -8.41
CA GLY A 79 4.33 -8.83 -8.77
C GLY A 79 3.93 -10.30 -8.75
N ARG A 80 4.73 -11.19 -9.35
CA ARG A 80 4.46 -12.64 -9.36
C ARG A 80 4.40 -13.22 -7.95
N TYR A 81 5.34 -12.84 -7.08
CA TYR A 81 5.38 -13.30 -5.70
C TYR A 81 4.19 -12.78 -4.88
N GLY A 82 3.78 -11.53 -5.12
CA GLY A 82 2.58 -10.93 -4.52
C GLY A 82 1.29 -11.67 -4.90
N ILE A 83 1.10 -12.00 -6.18
CA ILE A 83 -0.10 -12.73 -6.63
C ILE A 83 -0.13 -14.15 -6.03
N HIS A 84 0.99 -14.86 -6.07
CA HIS A 84 1.06 -16.23 -5.56
C HIS A 84 0.81 -16.29 -4.04
N SER A 85 1.38 -15.38 -3.27
CA SER A 85 1.13 -15.29 -1.82
C SER A 85 -0.32 -14.89 -1.50
N TRP A 86 -0.93 -14.02 -2.30
CA TRP A 86 -2.33 -13.63 -2.15
C TRP A 86 -3.30 -14.77 -2.43
N GLN A 87 -3.06 -15.56 -3.47
CA GLN A 87 -3.86 -16.73 -3.79
C GLN A 87 -3.76 -17.79 -2.67
N ALA A 88 -2.54 -18.07 -2.18
CA ALA A 88 -2.34 -18.98 -1.05
C ALA A 88 -3.01 -18.48 0.24
N PHE A 89 -3.03 -17.16 0.48
CA PHE A 89 -3.73 -16.57 1.62
C PHE A 89 -5.25 -16.72 1.51
N LYS A 90 -5.83 -16.46 0.33
CA LYS A 90 -7.27 -16.66 0.09
C LYS A 90 -7.68 -18.13 0.13
N ALA A 91 -6.79 -19.04 -0.23
CA ALA A 91 -7.02 -20.48 -0.19
C ALA A 91 -6.90 -21.09 1.22
N ARG A 92 -6.61 -20.29 2.26
CA ARG A 92 -6.53 -20.81 3.64
C ARG A 92 -7.92 -21.29 4.07
N PRO A 93 -8.09 -22.60 4.37
CA PRO A 93 -9.35 -23.07 4.91
C PRO A 93 -9.58 -22.42 6.27
N ILE A 94 -10.83 -22.04 6.55
CA ILE A 94 -11.25 -21.63 7.89
C ILE A 94 -11.15 -22.87 8.76
N VAL A 95 -10.00 -23.09 9.39
CA VAL A 95 -9.84 -24.17 10.37
C VAL A 95 -10.74 -23.83 11.56
N PRO A 96 -11.81 -24.61 11.82
CA PRO A 96 -12.60 -24.40 13.02
C PRO A 96 -11.65 -24.57 14.19
N ARG A 97 -11.50 -23.51 15.00
CA ARG A 97 -10.66 -23.54 16.20
C ARG A 97 -11.16 -24.71 17.05
N MET A 98 -10.38 -25.79 17.15
CA MET A 98 -10.75 -26.96 17.96
C MET A 98 -11.08 -26.44 19.35
N ARG A 99 -12.35 -26.55 19.73
CA ARG A 99 -12.77 -26.25 21.10
C ARG A 99 -12.20 -27.37 21.95
N MET A 100 -11.52 -27.00 23.03
CA MET A 100 -11.08 -27.97 24.04
C MET A 100 -12.27 -28.86 24.40
N PHE A 101 -12.06 -30.16 24.33
CA PHE A 101 -13.05 -31.13 24.76
C PHE A 101 -13.23 -31.00 26.28
N TYR A 102 -14.46 -31.22 26.77
CA TYR A 102 -14.68 -31.24 28.22
C TYR A 102 -14.04 -32.50 28.79
N GLU A 103 -13.25 -32.33 29.85
CA GLU A 103 -12.59 -33.44 30.54
C GLU A 103 -13.63 -34.32 31.25
N GLY A 104 -13.56 -35.65 31.04
CA GLY A 104 -14.44 -36.64 31.67
C GLY A 104 -15.42 -37.32 30.71
N GLY A 105 -16.30 -38.16 31.26
CA GLY A 105 -17.38 -38.85 30.53
C GLY A 105 -18.74 -38.20 30.74
N PHE A 106 -19.78 -38.81 30.17
CA PHE A 106 -21.17 -38.42 30.45
C PHE A 106 -21.54 -38.70 31.90
N GLN A 107 -22.41 -37.86 32.46
CA GLN A 107 -23.00 -38.09 33.77
C GLN A 107 -23.93 -39.31 33.69
N ALA A 108 -24.09 -40.01 34.82
CA ALA A 108 -24.96 -41.18 34.89
C ALA A 108 -26.44 -40.85 34.60
N ALA A 109 -26.85 -39.60 34.84
CA ALA A 109 -28.18 -39.08 34.53
C ALA A 109 -28.05 -37.75 33.76
N LEU A 110 -28.80 -37.61 32.67
CA LEU A 110 -28.72 -36.46 31.77
C LEU A 110 -29.17 -35.16 32.47
N THR A 111 -28.24 -34.30 32.83
CA THR A 111 -28.56 -33.00 33.44
C THR A 111 -28.81 -31.92 32.39
N ARG A 112 -29.55 -30.86 32.77
CA ARG A 112 -29.80 -29.72 31.87
C ARG A 112 -28.52 -29.04 31.37
N ARG A 113 -27.51 -28.95 32.24
CA ARG A 113 -26.20 -28.39 31.91
C ARG A 113 -25.47 -29.25 30.88
N GLU A 114 -25.42 -30.55 31.11
CA GLU A 114 -24.81 -31.50 30.18
C GLU A 114 -25.51 -31.51 28.82
N ALA A 115 -26.85 -31.57 28.80
CA ALA A 115 -27.63 -31.48 27.57
C ALA A 115 -27.34 -30.19 26.79
N ALA A 116 -27.20 -29.07 27.48
CA ALA A 116 -26.84 -27.79 26.87
C ALA A 116 -25.43 -27.85 26.24
N LEU A 117 -24.47 -28.49 26.90
CA LEU A 117 -23.11 -28.69 26.38
C LEU A 117 -23.08 -29.60 25.15
N ILE A 118 -23.83 -30.71 25.16
CA ILE A 118 -23.95 -31.65 24.03
C ILE A 118 -24.54 -30.97 22.80
N LEU A 119 -25.62 -30.20 22.98
CA LEU A 119 -26.31 -29.49 21.91
C LEU A 119 -25.59 -28.20 21.47
N GLY A 120 -24.57 -27.76 22.21
CA GLY A 120 -23.84 -26.52 21.95
C GLY A 120 -24.69 -25.25 22.16
N VAL A 121 -25.72 -25.33 23.00
CA VAL A 121 -26.65 -24.22 23.32
C VAL A 121 -26.44 -23.71 24.74
N ARG A 122 -26.96 -22.53 25.05
CA ARG A 122 -26.99 -22.03 26.44
C ARG A 122 -28.15 -22.69 27.20
N GLU A 123 -27.99 -22.91 28.50
CA GLU A 123 -29.01 -23.54 29.36
C GLU A 123 -30.37 -22.80 29.36
N ARG A 124 -30.35 -21.49 29.14
CA ARG A 124 -31.53 -20.59 29.13
C ARG A 124 -32.17 -20.37 27.76
N VAL A 125 -32.00 -21.31 26.82
CA VAL A 125 -32.46 -21.16 25.43
C VAL A 125 -33.93 -21.58 25.26
N VAL A 126 -34.63 -20.92 24.33
CA VAL A 126 -36.02 -21.21 23.94
C VAL A 126 -36.14 -22.61 23.31
N ALA A 127 -37.22 -23.33 23.61
CA ALA A 127 -37.45 -24.72 23.17
C ALA A 127 -37.29 -24.96 21.66
N GLU A 128 -37.68 -24.00 20.82
CA GLU A 128 -37.51 -24.09 19.36
C GLU A 128 -36.05 -24.30 18.93
N LYS A 129 -35.13 -23.53 19.53
CA LYS A 129 -33.69 -23.67 19.24
C LYS A 129 -33.11 -24.96 19.77
N VAL A 130 -33.67 -25.50 20.86
CA VAL A 130 -33.28 -26.81 21.39
C VAL A 130 -33.66 -27.91 20.41
N LYS A 131 -34.88 -27.86 19.85
CA LYS A 131 -35.37 -28.84 18.85
C LYS A 131 -34.56 -28.79 17.57
N GLU A 132 -34.22 -27.59 17.09
CA GLU A 132 -33.37 -27.41 15.92
C GLU A 132 -31.95 -27.94 16.16
N ALA A 133 -31.34 -27.60 17.30
CA ALA A 133 -30.01 -28.09 17.66
C ALA A 133 -29.99 -29.62 17.79
N HIS A 134 -31.01 -30.20 18.43
CA HIS A 134 -31.18 -31.64 18.56
C HIS A 134 -31.30 -32.31 17.18
N ARG A 135 -32.14 -31.78 16.27
CA ARG A 135 -32.23 -32.28 14.89
C ARG A 135 -30.88 -32.23 14.18
N ARG A 136 -30.12 -31.14 14.33
CA ARG A 136 -28.79 -31.00 13.73
C ARG A 136 -27.80 -32.03 14.26
N VAL A 137 -27.77 -32.25 15.57
CA VAL A 137 -26.89 -33.24 16.22
C VAL A 137 -27.26 -34.66 15.79
N MET A 138 -28.55 -34.98 15.70
CA MET A 138 -29.03 -36.30 15.27
C MET A 138 -28.67 -36.60 13.82
N VAL A 139 -28.83 -35.63 12.91
CA VAL A 139 -28.43 -35.78 11.49
C VAL A 139 -26.93 -35.97 11.36
N ALA A 140 -26.13 -35.22 12.13
CA ALA A 140 -24.68 -35.33 12.09
C ALA A 140 -24.16 -36.67 12.65
N ASN A 141 -24.87 -37.27 13.60
CA ASN A 141 -24.49 -38.53 14.25
C ASN A 141 -25.34 -39.73 13.78
N HIS A 142 -26.13 -39.59 12.71
CA HIS A 142 -27.03 -40.64 12.25
C HIS A 142 -26.25 -41.93 11.96
N PRO A 143 -26.73 -43.12 12.39
CA PRO A 143 -26.00 -44.38 12.19
C PRO A 143 -25.73 -44.69 10.70
N ASP A 144 -26.68 -44.35 9.83
CA ASP A 144 -26.51 -44.51 8.38
C ASP A 144 -25.41 -43.62 7.77
N ALA A 145 -24.97 -42.57 8.48
CA ALA A 145 -23.87 -41.70 8.08
C ALA A 145 -22.53 -42.11 8.73
N GLY A 146 -22.47 -43.27 9.39
CA GLY A 146 -21.29 -43.74 10.13
C GLY A 146 -21.16 -43.15 11.53
N GLY A 147 -22.24 -42.56 12.07
CA GLY A 147 -22.29 -42.06 13.45
C GLY A 147 -22.44 -43.18 14.49
N SER A 148 -22.32 -42.82 15.77
CA SER A 148 -22.41 -43.81 16.85
C SER A 148 -23.86 -44.10 17.24
N HIS A 149 -24.22 -45.39 17.31
CA HIS A 149 -25.54 -45.83 17.76
C HIS A 149 -25.91 -45.32 19.16
N TYR A 150 -24.92 -45.08 20.02
CA TYR A 150 -25.11 -44.58 21.39
C TYR A 150 -25.55 -43.11 21.48
N LEU A 151 -25.31 -42.30 20.44
CA LEU A 151 -25.65 -40.88 20.43
C LEU A 151 -26.95 -40.56 19.68
N ALA A 152 -27.44 -41.48 18.85
CA ALA A 152 -28.57 -41.26 17.94
C ALA A 152 -29.87 -41.98 18.34
N SER A 153 -29.89 -42.68 19.49
CA SER A 153 -31.04 -43.44 20.00
C SER A 153 -31.77 -42.72 21.14
#